data_AF-A0A1I3JDJ1-F1
#
_entry.id   AF-A0A1I3JDJ1-F1
#
_cell.length_a   1.000
_cell.length_b   1.000
_cell.length_c   1.000
_cell.angle_alpha   90.00
_cell.angle_beta   90.00
_cell.angle_gamma   90.00
#
_symmetry.space_group_name_H-M   'P 1'
#
loop_
_entity.id
_entity.type
_entity.pdbx_description
1 polymer ?
#
loop_
_entity_poly.entity_id
_entity_poly.type
_entity_poly.pdbx_seq_one_letter_code
_entity_poly.pdbx_strand_id
1 'polypeptide(L)'
;MRTTAPVTTTGTLATDHLPHLRPWLLLSTVGGAVAAPGGVLLARWSEPLTETGTDWAGVLLGSLLAGTLLGLLQVRALRTWLAPADRAIWVAATAAATVLCGVLLLAPGHPVTAPLGITLSAVAVGGALGGVLGSLQALRLTHVFHHARRWPLASAVGWGSALPIAIYAVVAPGADAGWPTQTLVASAGGALAGATYGLLTGLLLPTLAGSRPVDRLVLWLLESRWHDRLSVHLVGLGVVGRQSGLLHRLPVLAASTHGRLVVLVSHPKSRTWWHNIDTEPDVEVLRGGVWLTARASVVRPGDQGWLEAYRVHCTSRPQVQVPPDTPWVVLDLRLTRRVDH
;
A
#
# COMPACT_ATOMS: atom_id res chain seq x y z
N MET A 1 16.11 34.50 -33.30
CA MET A 1 16.30 33.06 -33.04
C MET A 1 16.62 32.88 -31.56
N ARG A 2 15.66 32.42 -30.74
CA ARG A 2 15.91 32.05 -29.34
C ARG A 2 16.32 30.59 -29.32
N THR A 3 17.60 30.33 -29.13
CA THR A 3 18.14 29.02 -28.77
C THR A 3 17.61 28.66 -27.39
N THR A 4 16.55 27.84 -27.35
CA THR A 4 16.10 27.19 -26.13
C THR A 4 17.17 26.20 -25.70
N ALA A 5 17.85 26.49 -24.60
CA ALA A 5 18.77 25.54 -23.97
C ALA A 5 18.02 24.22 -23.67
N PRO A 6 18.68 23.06 -23.84
CA PRO A 6 18.09 21.79 -23.46
C PRO A 6 17.80 21.86 -21.96
N VAL A 7 16.53 21.73 -21.60
CA VAL A 7 16.11 21.50 -20.22
C VAL A 7 16.76 20.20 -19.81
N THR A 8 17.82 20.29 -19.01
CA THR A 8 18.43 19.15 -18.35
C THR A 8 17.33 18.54 -17.49
N THR A 9 16.72 17.46 -17.97
CA THR A 9 15.73 16.68 -17.25
C THR A 9 16.41 16.10 -16.03
N THR A 10 16.36 16.85 -14.92
CA THR A 10 16.70 16.38 -13.59
C THR A 10 15.92 15.10 -13.38
N GLY A 11 16.65 13.98 -13.24
CA GLY A 11 16.13 12.62 -13.33
C GLY A 11 14.77 12.48 -12.68
N THR A 12 13.74 12.33 -13.52
CA THR A 12 12.39 11.97 -13.14
C THR A 12 12.48 10.65 -12.38
N LEU A 13 12.36 10.70 -11.06
CA LEU A 13 12.21 9.52 -10.23
C LEU A 13 10.87 8.88 -10.61
N ALA A 14 10.93 7.97 -11.59
CA ALA A 14 9.79 7.28 -12.15
C ALA A 14 8.98 6.63 -11.02
N THR A 15 7.68 6.93 -10.97
CA THR A 15 6.71 6.26 -10.09
C THR A 15 6.59 4.76 -10.36
N ASP A 16 7.17 4.28 -11.46
CA ASP A 16 7.38 2.86 -11.76
C ASP A 16 8.29 2.15 -10.74
N HIS A 17 8.98 2.90 -9.88
CA HIS A 17 9.81 2.36 -8.80
C HIS A 17 9.14 2.38 -7.42
N LEU A 18 7.81 2.60 -7.33
CA LEU A 18 7.08 2.17 -6.13
C LEU A 18 7.42 0.69 -5.90
N PRO A 19 7.93 0.28 -4.71
CA PRO A 19 8.30 -1.09 -4.47
C PRO A 19 7.05 -1.89 -4.76
N HIS A 20 7.17 -2.77 -5.74
CA HIS A 20 6.04 -3.57 -6.16
C HIS A 20 5.47 -4.24 -4.91
N LEU A 21 4.13 -4.22 -4.79
CA LEU A 21 3.42 -4.76 -3.63
C LEU A 21 3.92 -6.17 -3.28
N ARG A 22 4.30 -6.96 -4.29
CA ARG A 22 4.83 -8.33 -4.15
C ARG A 22 6.13 -8.39 -3.33
N PRO A 23 7.26 -7.76 -3.73
CA PRO A 23 8.46 -7.67 -2.89
C PRO A 23 8.20 -7.18 -1.47
N TRP A 24 7.41 -6.11 -1.31
CA TRP A 24 7.11 -5.56 0.01
C TRP A 24 6.35 -6.56 0.90
N LEU A 25 5.31 -7.19 0.33
CA LEU A 25 4.52 -8.23 0.98
C LEU A 25 5.39 -9.44 1.35
N LEU A 26 6.21 -9.92 0.41
CA LEU A 26 7.09 -11.07 0.62
C LEU A 26 8.09 -10.79 1.74
N LEU A 27 8.74 -9.63 1.72
CA LEU A 27 9.70 -9.23 2.74
C LEU A 27 9.06 -9.10 4.12
N SER A 28 7.83 -8.55 4.19
CA SER A 28 7.09 -8.46 5.45
C SER A 28 6.66 -9.85 5.96
N THR A 29 6.25 -10.74 5.06
CA THR A 29 5.86 -12.14 5.37
C THR A 29 7.06 -12.91 5.90
N VAL A 30 8.20 -12.86 5.21
CA VAL A 30 9.45 -13.52 5.64
C VAL A 30 9.94 -12.94 6.96
N GLY A 31 9.92 -11.62 7.10
CA GLY A 31 10.30 -10.95 8.36
C GLY A 31 9.45 -11.43 9.52
N GLY A 32 8.13 -11.49 9.36
CA GLY A 32 7.22 -12.01 10.38
C GLY A 32 7.45 -13.50 10.69
N ALA A 33 7.65 -14.33 9.66
CA ALA A 33 7.87 -15.77 9.80
C ALA A 33 9.13 -16.11 10.60
N VAL A 34 10.20 -15.33 10.43
CA VAL A 34 11.48 -15.54 11.14
C VAL A 34 11.47 -14.89 12.53
N ALA A 35 10.81 -13.75 12.69
CA ALA A 35 10.74 -13.02 13.95
C ALA A 35 10.01 -13.80 15.07
N ALA A 36 8.85 -14.37 14.75
CA ALA A 36 8.00 -15.03 15.74
C ALA A 36 8.63 -16.25 16.45
N PRO A 37 9.26 -17.22 15.75
CA PRO A 37 9.89 -18.37 16.42
C PRO A 37 11.12 -17.99 17.24
N GLY A 38 11.81 -16.90 16.90
CA GLY A 38 12.99 -16.43 17.64
C GLY A 38 12.68 -16.15 19.12
N GLY A 39 11.52 -15.56 19.41
CA GLY A 39 11.08 -15.34 20.79
C GLY A 39 10.76 -16.63 21.53
N VAL A 40 10.10 -17.58 20.88
CA VAL A 40 9.77 -18.90 21.47
C VAL A 40 11.03 -19.69 21.80
N LEU A 41 11.99 -19.75 20.86
CA LEU A 41 13.24 -20.49 21.05
C LEU A 41 14.11 -19.87 22.15
N LEU A 42 14.19 -18.54 22.21
CA LEU A 42 14.97 -17.86 23.24
C LEU A 42 14.37 -18.00 24.63
N ALA A 43 13.03 -17.92 24.76
CA ALA A 43 12.35 -18.14 26.03
C ALA A 43 12.48 -19.58 26.55
N ARG A 44 12.60 -20.57 25.65
CA ARG A 44 12.87 -21.96 26.02
C ARG A 44 14.33 -22.20 26.40
N TRP A 45 15.25 -21.54 25.71
CA TRP A 45 16.68 -21.69 25.98
C TRP A 45 17.08 -21.16 27.37
N SER A 46 16.32 -20.19 27.89
CA SER A 46 16.54 -19.58 29.19
C SER A 46 15.76 -20.22 30.35
N GLU A 47 14.82 -21.12 30.06
CA GLU A 47 14.05 -21.89 31.06
C GLU A 47 14.93 -22.57 32.13
N PRO A 48 16.14 -23.11 31.82
CA PRO A 48 17.05 -23.67 32.84
C PRO A 48 17.72 -22.63 33.74
N LEU A 49 17.70 -21.35 33.37
CA LEU A 49 18.44 -20.27 34.04
C LEU A 49 17.59 -19.51 35.06
N THR A 50 16.27 -19.70 35.05
CA THR A 50 15.33 -18.93 35.87
C THR A 50 14.42 -19.83 36.69
N GLU A 51 14.88 -20.30 37.85
CA GLU A 51 14.03 -20.97 38.85
C GLU A 51 13.00 -20.02 39.49
N THR A 52 13.06 -18.70 39.24
CA THR A 52 12.34 -17.67 40.02
C THR A 52 11.56 -16.62 39.24
N GLY A 53 11.43 -16.68 37.91
CA GLY A 53 10.60 -15.69 37.21
C GLY A 53 10.67 -15.70 35.69
N THR A 54 9.80 -14.89 35.08
CA THR A 54 9.72 -14.64 33.64
C THR A 54 11.09 -14.26 33.08
N ASP A 55 11.60 -15.01 32.10
CA ASP A 55 12.85 -14.66 31.43
C ASP A 55 12.69 -13.43 30.52
N TRP A 56 12.83 -12.26 31.13
CA TRP A 56 12.80 -10.98 30.42
C TRP A 56 13.93 -10.87 29.40
N ALA A 57 15.09 -11.48 29.65
CA ALA A 57 16.26 -11.32 28.77
C ALA A 57 16.03 -11.99 27.41
N GLY A 58 15.52 -13.23 27.38
CA GLY A 58 15.22 -13.95 26.15
C GLY A 58 14.12 -13.28 25.33
N VAL A 59 13.07 -12.76 25.99
CA VAL A 59 12.01 -12.02 25.28
C VAL A 59 12.53 -10.71 24.71
N LEU A 60 13.29 -9.92 25.47
CA LEU A 60 13.88 -8.66 24.98
C LEU A 60 14.82 -8.92 23.81
N LEU A 61 15.70 -9.92 23.91
CA LEU A 61 16.64 -10.29 22.85
C LEU A 61 15.89 -10.78 21.60
N GLY A 62 14.89 -11.65 21.77
CA GLY A 62 14.07 -12.14 20.67
C GLY A 62 13.32 -11.03 19.96
N SER A 63 12.70 -10.11 20.71
CA SER A 63 12.04 -8.93 20.17
C SER A 63 13.01 -7.99 19.45
N LEU A 64 14.23 -7.81 19.97
CA LEU A 64 15.26 -6.98 19.32
C LEU A 64 15.71 -7.58 17.98
N LEU A 65 15.99 -8.88 17.94
CA LEU A 65 16.39 -9.59 16.72
C LEU A 65 15.26 -9.56 15.68
N ALA A 66 14.03 -9.83 16.10
CA ALA A 66 12.83 -9.77 15.27
C ALA A 66 12.66 -8.40 14.61
N GLY A 67 12.69 -7.31 15.39
CA GLY A 67 12.50 -5.97 14.84
C GLY A 67 13.69 -5.47 14.02
N THR A 68 14.91 -5.89 14.36
CA THR A 68 16.09 -5.59 13.54
C THR A 68 15.97 -6.25 12.15
N LEU A 69 15.63 -7.54 12.10
CA LEU A 69 15.44 -8.26 10.84
C LEU A 69 14.31 -7.65 10.01
N LEU A 70 13.15 -7.40 10.63
CA LEU A 70 12.03 -6.76 9.96
C LEU A 70 12.41 -5.38 9.41
N GLY A 71 13.09 -4.56 10.22
CA GLY A 71 13.58 -3.25 9.82
C GLY A 71 14.55 -3.31 8.63
N LEU A 72 15.47 -4.29 8.62
CA LEU A 72 16.42 -4.49 7.51
C LEU A 72 15.70 -4.90 6.21
N LEU A 73 14.70 -5.79 6.30
CA LEU A 73 13.90 -6.21 5.16
C LEU A 73 13.05 -5.05 4.61
N GLN A 74 12.46 -4.22 5.47
CA GLN A 74 11.76 -3.00 5.06
C GLN A 74 12.70 -2.00 4.38
N VAL A 75 13.88 -1.74 4.98
CA VAL A 75 14.90 -0.87 4.38
C VAL A 75 15.35 -1.39 3.02
N ARG A 76 15.48 -2.71 2.84
CA ARG A 76 15.84 -3.29 1.53
C ARG A 76 14.81 -2.95 0.46
N ALA A 77 13.52 -2.98 0.81
CA ALA A 77 12.45 -2.57 -0.11
C ALA A 77 12.44 -1.06 -0.37
N LEU A 78 12.79 -0.25 0.63
CA LEU A 78 12.80 1.21 0.56
C LEU A 78 14.17 1.80 0.17
N ARG A 79 15.14 0.97 -0.23
CA ARG A 79 16.54 1.39 -0.42
C ARG A 79 16.72 2.51 -1.44
N THR A 80 15.82 2.57 -2.43
CA THR A 80 15.80 3.57 -3.49
C THR A 80 15.26 4.92 -3.01
N TRP A 81 14.62 4.95 -1.84
CA TRP A 81 13.96 6.12 -1.30
C TRP A 81 14.62 6.64 -0.02
N LEU A 82 15.13 5.74 0.82
CA LEU A 82 15.79 6.14 2.05
C LEU A 82 17.25 6.47 1.80
N ALA A 83 17.65 7.69 2.18
CA ALA A 83 19.05 8.07 2.26
C ALA A 83 19.80 7.11 3.20
N PRO A 84 21.09 6.80 2.94
CA PRO A 84 21.85 5.84 3.73
C PRO A 84 21.81 6.09 5.24
N ALA A 85 21.85 7.36 5.67
CA ALA A 85 21.78 7.75 7.08
C ALA A 85 20.43 7.41 7.73
N ASP A 86 19.32 7.52 7.00
CA ASP A 86 17.97 7.27 7.53
C ASP A 86 17.67 5.77 7.66
N ARG A 87 18.41 4.91 6.96
CA ARG A 87 18.24 3.45 7.00
C ARG A 87 18.52 2.89 8.40
N ALA A 88 19.60 3.34 9.04
CA ALA A 88 19.93 2.89 10.40
C ALA A 88 18.86 3.30 11.41
N ILE A 89 18.34 4.53 11.29
CA ILE A 89 17.27 5.06 12.14
C ILE A 89 15.98 4.25 11.93
N TRP A 90 15.66 3.89 10.69
CA TRP A 90 14.50 3.06 10.38
C TRP A 90 14.57 1.69 11.06
N VAL A 91 15.73 1.02 10.97
CA VAL A 91 15.96 -0.28 11.61
C VAL A 91 15.86 -0.14 13.12
N ALA A 92 16.54 0.85 13.71
CA ALA A 92 16.54 1.09 15.14
C ALA A 92 15.13 1.39 15.68
N ALA A 93 14.34 2.21 14.98
CA ALA A 93 12.97 2.51 15.38
C ALA A 93 12.09 1.25 15.34
N THR A 94 12.24 0.41 14.31
CA THR A 94 11.48 -0.85 14.18
C THR A 94 11.86 -1.84 15.28
N ALA A 95 13.16 -1.95 15.60
CA ALA A 95 13.68 -2.78 16.68
C ALA A 95 13.22 -2.29 18.07
N ALA A 96 13.21 -0.99 18.31
CA ALA A 96 12.69 -0.42 19.55
C ALA A 96 11.19 -0.68 19.72
N ALA A 97 10.42 -0.57 18.64
CA ALA A 97 8.98 -0.83 18.66
C ALA A 97 8.64 -2.30 18.98
N THR A 98 9.39 -3.26 18.42
CA THR A 98 9.19 -4.68 18.75
C THR A 98 9.60 -5.01 20.17
N VAL A 99 10.70 -4.43 20.68
CA VAL A 99 11.10 -4.58 22.08
C VAL A 99 10.03 -4.03 23.02
N LEU A 100 9.51 -2.83 22.75
CA LEU A 100 8.43 -2.24 23.53
C LEU A 100 7.16 -3.11 23.48
N CYS A 101 6.85 -3.68 22.32
CA CYS A 101 5.75 -4.64 22.19
C CYS A 101 5.97 -5.88 23.06
N GLY A 102 7.18 -6.45 23.05
CA GLY A 102 7.53 -7.59 23.91
C GLY A 102 7.36 -7.27 25.40
N VAL A 103 7.81 -6.09 25.83
CA VAL A 103 7.63 -5.61 27.22
C VAL A 103 6.16 -5.50 27.59
N LEU A 104 5.34 -4.90 26.72
CA LEU A 104 3.90 -4.72 26.98
C LEU A 104 3.15 -6.05 27.05
N LEU A 105 3.55 -7.05 26.26
CA LEU A 105 2.93 -8.38 26.29
C LEU A 105 3.25 -9.16 27.56
N LEU A 106 4.38 -8.88 28.19
CA LEU A 106 4.81 -9.52 29.43
C LEU A 106 4.37 -8.77 30.70
N ALA A 107 3.76 -7.59 30.56
CA ALA A 107 3.38 -6.78 31.71
C ALA A 107 2.37 -7.55 32.59
N PRO A 108 2.65 -7.75 33.90
CA PRO A 108 1.75 -8.47 34.80
C PRO A 108 0.42 -7.72 34.96
N GLY A 109 -0.68 -8.46 35.03
CA GLY A 109 -2.00 -7.88 35.29
C GLY A 109 -2.86 -7.60 34.05
N HIS A 110 -2.58 -8.23 32.91
CA HIS A 110 -3.60 -8.37 31.87
C HIS A 110 -4.44 -9.63 32.16
N PRO A 111 -5.66 -9.51 32.74
CA PRO A 111 -6.58 -10.63 32.92
C PRO A 111 -7.09 -11.05 31.54
N VAL A 112 -6.34 -11.95 30.92
CA VAL A 112 -6.57 -12.50 29.60
C VAL A 112 -7.44 -13.75 29.76
N THR A 113 -8.71 -13.56 30.11
CA THR A 113 -9.68 -14.68 30.18
C THR A 113 -10.74 -14.62 29.09
N ALA A 114 -10.94 -13.46 28.44
CA ALA A 114 -11.89 -13.29 27.34
C ALA A 114 -11.18 -13.10 25.98
N PRO A 115 -11.37 -13.98 24.98
CA PRO A 115 -10.70 -13.90 23.67
C PRO A 115 -10.88 -12.56 22.95
N LEU A 116 -12.05 -11.93 23.11
CA LEU A 116 -12.35 -10.62 22.54
C LEU A 116 -11.53 -9.50 23.19
N GLY A 117 -11.37 -9.53 24.52
CA GLY A 117 -10.63 -8.51 25.27
C GLY A 117 -9.15 -8.48 24.90
N ILE A 118 -8.55 -9.66 24.71
CA ILE A 118 -7.17 -9.81 24.21
C ILE A 118 -7.04 -9.18 22.83
N THR A 119 -7.95 -9.53 21.93
CA THR A 119 -7.92 -9.09 20.55
C THR A 119 -8.04 -7.56 20.46
N LEU A 120 -9.00 -6.97 21.18
CA LEU A 120 -9.18 -5.51 21.19
C LEU A 120 -7.99 -4.79 21.81
N SER A 121 -7.42 -5.32 22.90
CA SER A 121 -6.23 -4.74 23.54
C SER A 121 -5.02 -4.82 22.61
N ALA A 122 -4.82 -5.96 21.94
CA ALA A 122 -3.77 -6.14 20.95
C ALA A 122 -3.93 -5.20 19.76
N VAL A 123 -5.16 -4.99 19.26
CA VAL A 123 -5.44 -4.02 18.20
C VAL A 123 -5.08 -2.60 18.66
N ALA A 124 -5.49 -2.22 19.87
CA ALA A 124 -5.25 -0.88 20.42
C ALA A 124 -3.74 -0.63 20.65
N VAL A 125 -3.04 -1.56 21.30
CA VAL A 125 -1.59 -1.49 21.53
C VAL A 125 -0.83 -1.48 20.20
N GLY A 126 -1.18 -2.37 19.28
CA GLY A 126 -0.57 -2.43 17.95
C GLY A 126 -0.79 -1.14 17.18
N GLY A 127 -2.01 -0.60 17.21
CA GLY A 127 -2.35 0.68 16.58
C GLY A 127 -1.55 1.86 17.15
N ALA A 128 -1.47 1.95 18.48
CA ALA A 128 -0.71 3.00 19.17
C ALA A 128 0.79 2.92 18.85
N LEU A 129 1.40 1.73 19.00
CA LEU A 129 2.81 1.50 18.66
C LEU A 129 3.09 1.80 17.18
N GLY A 130 2.23 1.33 16.28
CA GLY A 130 2.33 1.58 14.85
C GLY A 130 2.21 3.06 14.51
N GLY A 131 1.36 3.82 15.20
CA GLY A 131 1.23 5.27 15.03
C GLY A 131 2.47 6.03 15.47
N VAL A 132 3.05 5.68 16.63
CA VAL A 132 4.29 6.29 17.14
C VAL A 132 5.46 5.97 16.21
N LEU A 133 5.66 4.68 15.88
CA LEU A 133 6.71 4.24 14.97
C LEU A 133 6.56 4.90 13.60
N GLY A 134 5.35 4.88 13.05
CA GLY A 134 5.05 5.50 11.77
C GLY A 134 5.27 7.02 11.78
N SER A 135 5.08 7.70 12.91
CA SER A 135 5.41 9.12 13.05
C SER A 135 6.92 9.36 12.96
N LEU A 136 7.72 8.56 13.66
CA LEU A 136 9.20 8.65 13.58
C LEU A 136 9.71 8.35 12.17
N GLN A 137 9.15 7.34 11.51
CA GLN A 137 9.46 6.97 10.14
C GLN A 137 9.02 8.05 9.14
N ALA A 138 7.85 8.67 9.35
CA ALA A 138 7.33 9.72 8.49
C ALA A 138 8.26 10.94 8.42
N LEU A 139 8.93 11.29 9.53
CA LEU A 139 9.93 12.37 9.57
C LEU A 139 11.10 12.15 8.60
N ARG A 140 11.38 10.90 8.23
CA ARG A 140 12.42 10.55 7.24
C ARG A 140 11.89 10.50 5.82
N LEU A 141 10.60 10.19 5.68
CA LEU A 141 9.91 10.14 4.39
C LEU A 141 9.51 11.51 3.85
N THR A 142 9.46 12.56 4.69
CA THR A 142 9.07 13.92 4.27
C THR A 142 9.95 14.51 3.18
N HIS A 143 11.22 14.10 3.09
CA HIS A 143 12.14 14.53 2.04
C HIS A 143 11.83 13.94 0.66
N VAL A 144 11.11 12.81 0.63
CA VAL A 144 10.83 12.05 -0.60
C VAL A 144 9.37 12.17 -1.00
N PHE A 145 8.47 12.17 -0.01
CA PHE A 145 7.03 12.11 -0.23
C PHE A 145 6.33 13.33 0.34
N HIS A 146 5.59 14.02 -0.54
CA HIS A 146 4.75 15.17 -0.16
C HIS A 146 3.72 14.81 0.92
N HIS A 147 3.21 13.57 0.92
CA HIS A 147 2.19 13.10 1.87
C HIS A 147 2.73 12.10 2.89
N ALA A 148 4.01 12.22 3.27
CA ALA A 148 4.64 11.37 4.31
C ALA A 148 3.82 11.29 5.62
N ARG A 149 3.07 12.35 5.95
CA ARG A 149 2.17 12.43 7.11
C ARG A 149 1.04 11.37 7.12
N ARG A 150 0.80 10.65 6.02
CA ARG A 150 -0.16 9.52 5.96
C ARG A 150 0.44 8.20 6.45
N TRP A 151 1.77 8.09 6.52
CA TRP A 151 2.47 6.90 6.97
C TRP A 151 2.13 6.45 8.40
N PRO A 152 1.96 7.35 9.40
CA PRO A 152 1.58 6.96 10.75
C PRO A 152 0.26 6.17 10.79
N LEU A 153 -0.73 6.60 10.01
CA LEU A 153 -2.01 5.90 9.90
C LEU A 153 -1.83 4.52 9.26
N ALA A 154 -1.01 4.43 8.20
CA ALA A 154 -0.73 3.15 7.55
C ALA A 154 -0.03 2.16 8.50
N SER A 155 0.97 2.63 9.23
CA SER A 155 1.67 1.82 10.24
C SER A 155 0.75 1.43 11.38
N ALA A 156 -0.11 2.33 11.87
CA ALA A 156 -1.09 2.02 12.92
C ALA A 156 -2.07 0.92 12.47
N VAL A 157 -2.65 1.03 11.26
CA VAL A 157 -3.56 0.02 10.71
C VAL A 157 -2.86 -1.31 10.50
N GLY A 158 -1.64 -1.28 9.96
CA GLY A 158 -0.82 -2.48 9.76
C GLY A 158 -0.52 -3.21 11.07
N TRP A 159 0.04 -2.51 12.06
CA TRP A 159 0.38 -3.09 13.35
C TRP A 159 -0.84 -3.50 14.17
N GLY A 160 -1.89 -2.68 14.20
CA GLY A 160 -3.14 -3.01 14.88
C GLY A 160 -3.80 -4.27 14.33
N SER A 161 -3.63 -4.56 13.04
CA SER A 161 -4.17 -5.79 12.43
C SER A 161 -3.24 -7.00 12.60
N ALA A 162 -1.93 -6.79 12.55
CA ALA A 162 -0.94 -7.87 12.60
C ALA A 162 -0.68 -8.40 14.02
N LEU A 163 -0.70 -7.51 15.03
CA LEU A 163 -0.35 -7.88 16.40
C LEU A 163 -1.28 -8.94 17.02
N PRO A 164 -2.62 -8.85 16.88
CA PRO A 164 -3.52 -9.89 17.38
C PRO A 164 -3.25 -11.28 16.77
N ILE A 165 -2.89 -11.33 15.49
CA ILE A 165 -2.56 -12.57 14.78
C ILE A 165 -1.30 -13.20 15.38
N ALA A 166 -0.27 -12.38 15.61
CA ALA A 166 0.99 -12.83 16.20
C ALA A 166 0.80 -13.34 17.63
N ILE A 167 0.05 -12.61 18.47
CA ILE A 167 -0.25 -13.02 19.85
C ILE A 167 -1.03 -14.34 19.86
N TYR A 168 -2.08 -14.44 19.05
CA TYR A 168 -2.88 -15.65 18.97
C TYR A 168 -2.02 -16.86 18.60
N ALA A 169 -1.11 -16.73 17.64
CA ALA A 169 -0.24 -17.82 17.22
C ALA A 169 0.78 -18.26 18.28
N VAL A 170 1.22 -17.35 19.16
CA VAL A 170 2.11 -17.70 20.28
C VAL A 170 1.32 -18.41 21.39
N VAL A 171 0.06 -18.00 21.64
CA VAL A 171 -0.76 -18.52 22.75
C VAL A 171 -1.50 -19.81 22.38
N ALA A 172 -1.97 -19.94 21.13
CA ALA A 172 -2.87 -21.01 20.69
C ALA A 172 -2.36 -22.45 20.89
N PRO A 173 -1.06 -22.78 20.74
CA PRO A 173 -0.56 -24.13 20.98
C PRO A 173 -0.76 -24.62 22.43
N GLY A 174 -0.93 -23.71 23.40
CA GLY A 174 -0.97 -24.04 24.82
C GLY A 174 0.41 -24.31 25.41
N ALA A 175 0.48 -24.31 26.74
CA ALA A 175 1.72 -24.51 27.49
C ALA A 175 2.29 -25.93 27.32
N ASP A 176 1.41 -26.92 27.15
CA ASP A 176 1.76 -28.35 27.04
C ASP A 176 2.25 -28.76 25.64
N ALA A 177 2.15 -27.87 24.65
CA ALA A 177 2.67 -28.17 23.31
C ALA A 177 4.19 -28.28 23.33
N GLY A 178 4.71 -29.34 22.69
CA GLY A 178 6.15 -29.49 22.46
C GLY A 178 6.72 -28.31 21.67
N TRP A 179 7.98 -27.99 21.92
CA TRP A 179 8.67 -26.87 21.28
C TRP A 179 8.58 -26.88 19.73
N PRO A 180 8.61 -28.02 19.00
CA PRO A 180 8.51 -27.98 17.54
C PRO A 180 7.15 -27.45 17.08
N THR A 181 6.07 -27.83 17.77
CA THR A 181 4.71 -27.36 17.48
C THR A 181 4.60 -25.87 17.78
N GLN A 182 5.10 -25.42 18.93
CA GLN A 182 5.11 -24.00 19.30
C GLN A 182 5.88 -23.17 18.27
N THR A 183 7.07 -23.60 17.86
CA THR A 183 7.88 -22.94 16.82
C THR A 183 7.16 -22.90 15.47
N LEU A 184 6.54 -24.00 15.04
CA LEU A 184 5.84 -24.08 13.76
C LEU A 184 4.62 -23.13 13.74
N VAL A 185 3.78 -23.17 14.76
CA VAL A 185 2.59 -22.31 14.85
C VAL A 185 2.99 -20.84 14.96
N ALA A 186 3.99 -20.52 15.78
CA ALA A 186 4.52 -19.16 15.88
C ALA A 186 5.06 -18.67 14.52
N SER A 187 5.81 -19.50 13.79
CA SER A 187 6.33 -19.16 12.45
C SER A 187 5.20 -18.90 11.45
N ALA A 188 4.18 -19.78 11.42
CA ALA A 188 3.04 -19.63 10.53
C ALA A 188 2.21 -18.37 10.86
N GLY A 189 1.95 -18.12 12.14
CA GLY A 189 1.26 -16.93 12.59
C GLY A 189 2.05 -15.64 12.38
N GLY A 190 3.37 -15.69 12.58
CA GLY A 190 4.29 -14.61 12.25
C GLY A 190 4.27 -14.30 10.75
N ALA A 191 4.29 -15.33 9.89
CA ALA A 191 4.17 -15.17 8.45
C ALA A 191 2.83 -14.50 8.07
N LEU A 192 1.72 -14.95 8.64
CA LEU A 192 0.40 -14.38 8.41
C LEU A 192 0.29 -12.93 8.91
N ALA A 193 0.82 -12.64 10.10
CA ALA A 193 0.88 -11.28 10.65
C ALA A 193 1.73 -10.35 9.75
N GLY A 194 2.90 -10.83 9.31
CA GLY A 194 3.78 -10.13 8.38
C GLY A 194 3.13 -9.89 7.01
N ALA A 195 2.39 -10.87 6.49
CA ALA A 195 1.63 -10.74 5.25
C ALA A 195 0.52 -9.69 5.39
N THR A 196 -0.26 -9.74 6.48
CA THR A 196 -1.30 -8.75 6.78
C THR A 196 -0.72 -7.34 6.89
N TYR A 197 0.38 -7.17 7.65
CA TYR A 197 1.09 -5.91 7.76
C TYR A 197 1.57 -5.41 6.40
N GLY A 198 2.26 -6.27 5.64
CA GLY A 198 2.82 -5.95 4.32
C GLY A 198 1.73 -5.57 3.32
N LEU A 199 0.60 -6.28 3.32
CA LEU A 199 -0.53 -5.97 2.45
C LEU A 199 -1.12 -4.60 2.78
N LEU A 200 -1.46 -4.36 4.06
CA LEU A 200 -2.10 -3.11 4.48
C LEU A 200 -1.19 -1.90 4.26
N THR A 201 0.08 -2.00 4.67
CA THR A 201 1.04 -0.90 4.47
C THR A 201 1.43 -0.74 3.00
N GLY A 202 1.55 -1.82 2.24
CA GLY A 202 1.85 -1.80 0.81
C GLY A 202 0.73 -1.18 -0.03
N LEU A 203 -0.54 -1.43 0.33
CA LEU A 203 -1.70 -0.76 -0.29
C LEU A 203 -1.73 0.75 0.00
N LEU A 204 -1.20 1.16 1.15
CA LEU A 204 -1.16 2.56 1.58
C LEU A 204 0.10 3.31 1.15
N LEU A 205 1.18 2.61 0.80
CA LEU A 205 2.44 3.22 0.38
C LEU A 205 2.31 4.18 -0.81
N PRO A 206 1.54 3.88 -1.89
CA PRO A 206 1.32 4.81 -2.98
C PRO A 206 0.58 6.09 -2.56
N THR A 207 -0.11 6.08 -1.41
CA THR A 207 -0.82 7.26 -0.92
C THR A 207 0.12 8.33 -0.40
N LEU A 208 1.37 7.98 -0.10
CA LEU A 208 2.45 8.91 0.19
C LEU A 208 2.83 9.75 -1.03
N ALA A 209 2.72 9.16 -2.23
CA ALA A 209 2.91 9.83 -3.51
C ALA A 209 1.68 10.62 -3.99
N GLY A 210 0.59 10.65 -3.21
CA GLY A 210 -0.61 11.45 -3.49
C GLY A 210 -1.79 10.68 -4.10
N SER A 211 -1.64 9.39 -4.45
CA SER A 211 -2.80 8.55 -4.82
C SER A 211 -3.79 8.44 -3.66
N ARG A 212 -5.10 8.34 -3.92
CA ARG A 212 -6.06 8.01 -2.87
C ARG A 212 -6.03 6.50 -2.60
N PRO A 213 -6.18 6.03 -1.34
CA PRO A 213 -6.20 4.61 -1.03
C PRO A 213 -7.30 3.86 -1.80
N VAL A 214 -8.49 4.48 -1.86
CA VAL A 214 -9.66 3.93 -2.57
C VAL A 214 -9.34 3.75 -4.06
N ASP A 215 -8.66 4.71 -4.68
CA ASP A 215 -8.30 4.62 -6.10
C ASP A 215 -7.42 3.40 -6.37
N ARG A 216 -6.48 3.10 -5.46
CA ARG A 216 -5.59 1.94 -5.57
C ARG A 216 -6.31 0.62 -5.33
N LEU A 217 -7.19 0.56 -4.33
CA LEU A 217 -8.00 -0.63 -4.10
C LEU A 217 -8.86 -0.95 -5.32
N VAL A 218 -9.49 0.07 -5.92
CA VAL A 218 -10.29 -0.10 -7.14
C VAL A 218 -9.43 -0.56 -8.31
N LEU A 219 -8.25 0.04 -8.53
CA LEU A 219 -7.33 -0.40 -9.58
C LEU A 219 -6.86 -1.85 -9.36
N TRP A 220 -6.51 -2.23 -8.14
CA TRP A 220 -6.13 -3.60 -7.80
C TRP A 220 -7.28 -4.59 -8.06
N LEU A 221 -8.51 -4.23 -7.69
CA LEU A 221 -9.68 -5.04 -8.01
C LEU A 221 -9.92 -5.16 -9.52
N LEU A 222 -9.68 -4.09 -10.29
CA LEU A 222 -9.75 -4.09 -11.76
C LEU A 222 -8.62 -4.88 -12.43
N GLU A 223 -7.48 -5.08 -11.78
CA GLU A 223 -6.40 -5.97 -12.24
C GLU A 223 -6.67 -7.44 -11.87
N SER A 224 -7.49 -7.69 -10.86
CA SER A 224 -7.79 -9.03 -10.35
C SER A 224 -8.83 -9.77 -11.21
N ARG A 225 -9.09 -11.05 -10.88
CA ARG A 225 -10.20 -11.83 -11.48
C ARG A 225 -11.59 -11.25 -11.24
N TRP A 226 -11.73 -10.28 -10.34
CA TRP A 226 -13.01 -9.60 -10.07
C TRP A 226 -13.33 -8.50 -11.08
N HIS A 227 -12.45 -8.26 -12.06
CA HIS A 227 -12.62 -7.19 -13.03
C HIS A 227 -13.86 -7.34 -13.89
N ASP A 228 -14.37 -8.56 -14.17
CA ASP A 228 -15.55 -8.74 -15.02
C ASP A 228 -16.76 -7.94 -14.52
N ARG A 229 -16.97 -7.89 -13.21
CA ARG A 229 -18.09 -7.15 -12.61
C ARG A 229 -17.85 -5.63 -12.56
N LEU A 230 -16.60 -5.21 -12.38
CA LEU A 230 -16.26 -3.80 -12.20
C LEU A 230 -15.97 -3.07 -13.53
N SER A 231 -15.44 -3.79 -14.50
CA SER A 231 -14.94 -3.28 -15.79
C SER A 231 -16.03 -2.83 -16.75
N VAL A 232 -17.30 -3.19 -16.48
CA VAL A 232 -18.48 -2.71 -17.22
C VAL A 232 -18.56 -1.17 -17.17
N HIS A 233 -17.95 -0.58 -16.15
CA HIS A 233 -18.33 0.72 -15.63
C HIS A 233 -17.15 1.56 -15.14
N LEU A 234 -16.09 0.90 -14.69
CA LEU A 234 -14.86 1.50 -14.25
C LEU A 234 -13.72 0.98 -15.10
N VAL A 235 -12.84 1.88 -15.51
CA VAL A 235 -11.56 1.52 -16.13
C VAL A 235 -10.45 2.19 -15.34
N GLY A 236 -9.26 1.60 -15.35
CA GLY A 236 -8.07 2.33 -14.90
C GLY A 236 -7.58 3.22 -16.03
N LEU A 237 -7.19 4.45 -15.71
CA LEU A 237 -6.58 5.39 -16.63
C LEU A 237 -5.22 5.81 -16.07
N GLY A 238 -4.16 5.58 -16.83
CA GLY A 238 -2.80 6.03 -16.58
C GLY A 238 -2.47 7.23 -17.44
N VAL A 239 -2.17 8.37 -16.81
CA VAL A 239 -1.85 9.64 -17.49
C VAL A 239 -0.50 10.15 -17.00
N VAL A 240 0.41 10.49 -17.91
CA VAL A 240 1.68 11.12 -17.54
C VAL A 240 1.45 12.61 -17.25
N GLY A 241 1.82 13.05 -16.05
CA GLY A 241 1.69 14.46 -15.66
C GLY A 241 2.61 15.35 -16.49
N ARG A 242 2.08 16.41 -17.10
CA ARG A 242 2.85 17.30 -18.00
C ARG A 242 4.02 18.00 -17.30
N GLN A 243 3.82 18.43 -16.06
CA GLN A 243 4.84 19.13 -15.27
C GLN A 243 5.72 18.15 -14.46
N SER A 244 5.13 17.06 -13.97
CA SER A 244 5.82 16.11 -13.09
C SER A 244 6.57 15.02 -13.86
N GLY A 245 6.17 14.73 -15.10
CA GLY A 245 6.62 13.55 -15.85
C GLY A 245 6.21 12.21 -15.22
N LEU A 246 5.39 12.23 -14.16
CA LEU A 246 5.01 11.03 -13.41
C LEU A 246 3.76 10.38 -13.99
N LEU A 247 3.77 9.05 -14.09
CA LEU A 247 2.60 8.28 -14.46
C LEU A 247 1.60 8.23 -13.29
N HIS A 248 0.42 8.82 -13.50
CA HIS A 248 -0.69 8.84 -12.57
C HIS A 248 -1.78 7.87 -13.01
N ARG A 249 -1.94 6.77 -12.27
CA ARG A 249 -3.03 5.80 -12.48
C ARG A 249 -4.20 6.09 -11.54
N LEU A 250 -5.40 6.21 -12.10
CA LEU A 250 -6.64 6.44 -11.35
C LEU A 250 -7.81 5.64 -11.95
N PRO A 251 -8.77 5.18 -11.13
CA PRO A 251 -10.01 4.63 -11.66
C PRO A 251 -10.91 5.78 -12.15
N VAL A 252 -11.51 5.58 -13.32
CA VAL A 252 -12.43 6.53 -13.93
C VAL A 252 -13.69 5.84 -14.40
N LEU A 253 -14.81 6.56 -14.35
CA LEU A 253 -16.07 6.10 -14.91
C LEU A 253 -16.00 6.20 -16.43
N ALA A 254 -16.28 5.09 -17.12
CA ALA A 254 -16.26 5.04 -18.57
C ALA A 254 -17.52 4.38 -19.13
N ALA A 255 -17.88 4.80 -20.34
CA ALA A 255 -18.90 4.17 -21.19
C ALA A 255 -18.24 3.74 -22.51
N SER A 256 -18.59 2.56 -23.02
CA SER A 256 -17.99 2.01 -24.25
C SER A 256 -18.89 2.28 -25.47
N THR A 257 -18.30 2.67 -26.59
CA THR A 257 -18.99 2.85 -27.89
C THR A 257 -18.04 2.52 -29.04
N HIS A 258 -18.40 1.60 -29.95
CA HIS A 258 -17.68 1.34 -31.22
C HIS A 258 -16.13 1.28 -31.15
N GLY A 259 -15.56 0.67 -30.11
CA GLY A 259 -14.10 0.60 -29.92
C GLY A 259 -13.46 1.85 -29.31
N ARG A 260 -14.27 2.76 -28.77
CA ARG A 260 -13.87 3.93 -27.97
C ARG A 260 -14.41 3.80 -26.55
N LEU A 261 -13.73 4.43 -25.60
CA LEU A 261 -14.24 4.66 -24.25
C LEU A 261 -14.46 6.16 -24.05
N VAL A 262 -15.62 6.52 -23.51
CA VAL A 262 -15.96 7.89 -23.12
C VAL A 262 -15.86 7.97 -21.61
N VAL A 263 -14.88 8.73 -21.12
CA VAL A 263 -14.58 8.92 -19.71
C VAL A 263 -15.15 10.23 -19.22
N LEU A 264 -15.90 10.15 -18.10
CA LEU A 264 -16.45 11.32 -17.42
C LEU A 264 -15.38 12.04 -16.59
N VAL A 265 -15.14 13.31 -16.88
CA VAL A 265 -14.34 14.19 -16.00
C VAL A 265 -15.20 14.70 -14.87
N SER A 266 -15.42 13.88 -13.84
CA SER A 266 -16.20 14.31 -12.68
C SER A 266 -15.52 15.46 -11.93
N HIS A 267 -16.28 16.51 -11.59
CA HIS A 267 -15.78 17.71 -10.91
C HIS A 267 -14.56 18.36 -11.63
N PRO A 268 -14.72 18.83 -12.88
CA PRO A 268 -13.60 19.30 -13.71
C PRO A 268 -12.83 20.47 -13.07
N LYS A 269 -13.50 21.29 -12.25
CA LYS A 269 -12.88 22.41 -11.52
C LYS A 269 -11.90 21.98 -10.42
N SER A 270 -12.09 20.79 -9.82
CA SER A 270 -11.27 20.31 -8.71
C SER A 270 -10.27 19.21 -9.12
N ARG A 271 -10.40 18.67 -10.34
CA ARG A 271 -9.52 17.63 -10.87
C ARG A 271 -8.65 18.19 -11.98
N THR A 272 -7.35 17.98 -11.90
CA THR A 272 -6.38 18.50 -12.87
C THR A 272 -5.85 17.46 -13.85
N TRP A 273 -6.12 16.17 -13.62
CA TRP A 273 -5.54 15.08 -14.42
C TRP A 273 -5.89 15.16 -15.91
N TRP A 274 -7.07 15.67 -16.26
CA TRP A 274 -7.54 15.76 -17.64
C TRP A 274 -6.81 16.85 -18.44
N HIS A 275 -6.23 17.86 -17.78
CA HIS A 275 -5.37 18.85 -18.45
C HIS A 275 -4.07 18.24 -18.99
N ASN A 276 -3.67 17.07 -18.48
CA ASN A 276 -2.52 16.35 -19.03
C ASN A 276 -2.85 15.64 -20.37
N ILE A 277 -4.10 15.67 -20.83
CA ILE A 277 -4.58 14.99 -22.04
C ILE A 277 -4.79 15.95 -23.22
N ASP A 278 -4.63 17.26 -23.03
CA ASP A 278 -4.97 18.28 -24.03
C ASP A 278 -4.17 18.20 -25.36
N THR A 279 -3.07 17.45 -25.41
CA THR A 279 -2.22 17.31 -26.62
C THR A 279 -2.30 15.91 -27.26
N GLU A 280 -3.45 15.27 -27.18
CA GLU A 280 -3.69 13.90 -27.69
C GLU A 280 -2.61 12.87 -27.32
N PRO A 281 -2.20 12.76 -26.04
CA PRO A 281 -1.13 11.85 -25.67
C PRO A 281 -1.58 10.38 -25.75
N ASP A 282 -0.60 9.51 -25.90
CA ASP A 282 -0.76 8.11 -25.55
C ASP A 282 -0.98 8.01 -24.03
N VAL A 283 -2.01 7.28 -23.63
CA VAL A 283 -2.37 6.99 -22.24
C VAL A 283 -2.43 5.49 -22.01
N GLU A 284 -2.35 5.07 -20.76
CA GLU A 284 -2.59 3.67 -20.40
C GLU A 284 -4.06 3.48 -19.97
N VAL A 285 -4.67 2.38 -20.37
CA VAL A 285 -6.04 2.01 -20.03
C VAL A 285 -6.06 0.59 -19.50
N LEU A 286 -6.50 0.41 -18.26
CA LEU A 286 -6.73 -0.91 -17.67
C LEU A 286 -8.12 -1.40 -18.06
N ARG A 287 -8.17 -2.43 -18.91
CA ARG A 287 -9.40 -3.09 -19.35
C ARG A 287 -9.18 -4.60 -19.39
N GLY A 288 -10.12 -5.36 -18.83
CA GLY A 288 -10.01 -6.83 -18.80
C GLY A 288 -8.80 -7.32 -17.98
N GLY A 289 -8.43 -6.62 -16.91
CA GLY A 289 -7.24 -6.94 -16.10
C GLY A 289 -5.89 -6.64 -16.78
N VAL A 290 -5.87 -6.02 -17.96
CA VAL A 290 -4.64 -5.73 -18.71
C VAL A 290 -4.53 -4.24 -19.01
N TRP A 291 -3.33 -3.68 -18.83
CA TRP A 291 -3.00 -2.32 -19.26
C TRP A 291 -2.70 -2.29 -20.76
N LEU A 292 -3.42 -1.42 -21.47
CA LEU A 292 -3.32 -1.21 -22.92
C LEU A 292 -2.96 0.24 -23.21
N THR A 293 -2.21 0.51 -24.26
CA THR A 293 -1.97 1.89 -24.74
C THR A 293 -3.17 2.38 -25.56
N ALA A 294 -3.66 3.59 -25.32
CA ALA A 294 -4.73 4.21 -26.10
C ALA A 294 -4.40 5.67 -26.41
N ARG A 295 -4.98 6.25 -27.46
CA ARG A 295 -4.95 7.71 -27.65
C ARG A 295 -6.10 8.36 -26.92
N ALA A 296 -5.82 9.42 -26.19
CA ALA A 296 -6.85 10.16 -25.46
C ALA A 296 -7.01 11.56 -26.03
N SER A 297 -8.24 12.01 -26.26
CA SER A 297 -8.55 13.40 -26.61
C SER A 297 -9.56 13.98 -25.65
N VAL A 298 -9.43 15.27 -25.33
CA VAL A 298 -10.41 16.01 -24.52
C VAL A 298 -11.43 16.63 -25.48
N VAL A 299 -12.71 16.37 -25.25
CA VAL A 299 -13.81 16.93 -26.03
C VAL A 299 -14.64 17.84 -25.14
N ARG A 300 -14.69 19.13 -25.48
CA ARG A 300 -15.35 20.19 -24.72
C ARG A 300 -16.72 20.55 -25.32
N PRO A 301 -17.62 21.18 -24.55
CA PRO A 301 -18.86 21.71 -25.09
C PRO A 301 -18.60 22.61 -26.30
N GLY A 302 -19.22 22.29 -27.43
CA GLY A 302 -19.02 22.97 -28.71
C GLY A 302 -18.12 22.21 -29.70
N ASP A 303 -17.28 21.29 -29.23
CA ASP A 303 -16.42 20.47 -30.09
C ASP A 303 -17.22 19.41 -30.85
N GLN A 304 -16.75 19.07 -32.05
CA GLN A 304 -17.28 17.93 -32.81
C GLN A 304 -17.08 16.64 -32.01
N GLY A 305 -18.18 15.92 -31.73
CA GLY A 305 -18.16 14.69 -30.95
C GLY A 305 -18.57 14.85 -29.48
N TRP A 306 -18.69 16.08 -28.96
CA TRP A 306 -19.12 16.30 -27.57
C TRP A 306 -20.53 15.73 -27.32
N LEU A 307 -21.45 15.98 -28.26
CA LEU A 307 -22.83 15.51 -28.16
C LEU A 307 -22.92 13.98 -28.22
N GLU A 308 -22.06 13.33 -29.01
CA GLU A 308 -21.97 11.87 -29.08
C GLU A 308 -21.47 11.30 -27.74
N ALA A 309 -20.37 11.86 -27.20
CA ALA A 309 -19.83 11.49 -25.90
C ALA A 309 -20.87 11.64 -24.77
N TYR A 310 -21.57 12.78 -24.75
CA TYR A 310 -22.65 13.06 -23.81
C TYR A 310 -23.78 12.00 -23.91
N ARG A 311 -24.29 11.73 -25.12
CA ARG A 311 -25.36 10.74 -25.34
C ARG A 311 -24.94 9.34 -24.90
N VAL A 312 -23.75 8.89 -25.31
CA VAL A 312 -23.22 7.58 -24.93
C VAL A 312 -23.18 7.44 -23.41
N HIS A 313 -22.73 8.46 -22.70
CA HIS A 313 -22.71 8.43 -21.24
C HIS A 313 -24.12 8.40 -20.66
N CYS A 314 -25.01 9.33 -21.04
CA CYS A 314 -26.37 9.40 -20.51
C CYS A 314 -27.18 8.12 -20.76
N THR A 315 -27.05 7.51 -21.94
CA THR A 315 -27.71 6.22 -22.24
C THR A 315 -27.16 5.09 -21.37
N SER A 316 -25.84 5.05 -21.14
CA SER A 316 -25.22 4.02 -20.30
C SER A 316 -25.49 4.20 -18.80
N ARG A 317 -25.79 5.44 -18.36
CA ARG A 317 -25.86 5.85 -16.95
C ARG A 317 -26.95 6.91 -16.74
N PRO A 318 -28.25 6.56 -16.86
CA PRO A 318 -29.33 7.54 -16.67
C PRO A 318 -29.38 8.13 -15.25
N GLN A 319 -28.80 7.42 -14.27
CA GLN A 319 -28.77 7.84 -12.86
C GLN A 319 -27.75 8.96 -12.57
N VAL A 320 -26.77 9.17 -13.47
CA VAL A 320 -25.69 10.14 -13.23
C VAL A 320 -26.06 11.47 -13.89
N GLN A 321 -26.39 12.46 -13.07
CA GLN A 321 -26.59 13.83 -13.56
C GLN A 321 -25.24 14.45 -13.91
N VAL A 322 -25.05 14.79 -15.18
CA VAL A 322 -23.82 15.42 -15.68
C VAL A 322 -24.14 16.85 -16.11
N PRO A 323 -23.46 17.87 -15.53
CA PRO A 323 -23.61 19.24 -15.99
C PRO A 323 -23.29 19.37 -17.50
N PRO A 324 -24.05 20.14 -18.27
CA PRO A 324 -23.90 20.25 -19.72
C PRO A 324 -22.58 20.92 -20.15
N ASP A 325 -21.85 21.54 -19.23
CA ASP A 325 -20.54 22.14 -19.44
C ASP A 325 -19.36 21.19 -19.14
N THR A 326 -19.64 19.92 -18.81
CA THR A 326 -18.61 18.96 -18.41
C THR A 326 -17.77 18.52 -19.62
N PRO A 327 -16.42 18.61 -19.56
CA PRO A 327 -15.56 18.03 -20.58
C PRO A 327 -15.56 16.50 -20.49
N TRP A 328 -15.38 15.86 -21.64
CA TRP A 328 -15.23 14.41 -21.76
C TRP A 328 -13.83 14.05 -22.20
N VAL A 329 -13.34 12.89 -21.79
CA VAL A 329 -12.12 12.31 -22.36
C VAL A 329 -12.52 11.11 -23.20
N VAL A 330 -12.21 11.15 -24.50
CA VAL A 330 -12.47 10.07 -25.44
C VAL A 330 -11.17 9.29 -25.63
N LEU A 331 -11.23 7.99 -25.40
CA LEU A 331 -10.10 7.07 -25.56
C LEU A 331 -10.33 6.21 -26.79
N ASP A 332 -9.44 6.28 -27.77
CA ASP A 332 -9.47 5.41 -28.94
C ASP A 332 -8.64 4.14 -28.68
N LEU A 333 -9.34 3.00 -28.59
CA LEU A 333 -8.73 1.70 -28.32
C LEU A 333 -8.31 0.96 -29.60
N ARG A 334 -8.62 1.47 -30.79
CA ARG A 334 -8.30 0.78 -32.06
C ARG A 334 -6.80 0.76 -32.35
N LEU A 335 -6.05 1.62 -31.69
CA LEU A 335 -4.59 1.71 -31.79
C LEU A 335 -3.87 0.93 -30.69
N THR A 336 -4.59 0.07 -29.95
CA THR A 336 -4.04 -0.56 -28.76
C THR A 336 -2.90 -1.51 -29.06
N ARG A 337 -1.80 -1.31 -28.33
CA ARG A 337 -0.75 -2.31 -28.09
C ARG A 337 -0.76 -2.67 -26.62
N ARG A 338 -0.42 -3.92 -26.31
CA ARG A 338 -0.22 -4.35 -24.93
C ARG A 338 0.98 -3.60 -24.35
N VAL A 339 0.87 -3.13 -23.12
CA VAL A 339 2.00 -2.55 -22.41
C VAL A 339 2.77 -3.70 -21.75
N ASP A 340 4.02 -3.91 -22.19
CA ASP A 340 4.94 -4.84 -21.54
C ASP A 340 5.61 -4.09 -20.38
N HIS A 341 5.24 -4.45 -19.15
CA HIS A 341 5.83 -3.95 -17.91
C HIS A 341 6.80 -4.97 -17.31
#